data_AF-A0A941ARD4-F1
#
_entry.id   AF-A0A941ARD4-F1
#
_cell.length_a   1.000
_cell.length_b   1.000
_cell.length_c   1.000
_cell.angle_alpha   90.00
_cell.angle_beta   90.00
_cell.angle_gamma   90.00
#
_symmetry.space_group_name_H-M   'P 1'
#
loop_
_entity.id
_entity.type
_entity.pdbx_description
1 polymer ?
#
loop_
_entity_poly.entity_id
_entity_poly.type
_entity_poly.pdbx_seq_one_letter_code
_entity_poly.pdbx_strand_id
1 'polypeptide(L)'
;MASDVKLDTRLIRKLREDKGWSQEHLAAVSGLSVRTIQRLEAEGNASLESRSAITLALGVEPLALDEAMKSPVVELPPTLTVDVIKARPAIDLFKVAQLIALVVGLMIAMGYVVGRDLAKRDNQINASCKANPADCRR
;
A
#
# COMPACT_ATOMS: atom_id res chain seq x y z
N MET A 1 -24.58 14.19 31.32
CA MET A 1 -24.48 15.07 30.15
C MET A 1 -23.54 14.39 29.19
N ALA A 2 -24.04 13.87 28.06
CA ALA A 2 -23.19 13.26 27.06
C ALA A 2 -22.22 14.33 26.55
N SER A 3 -20.93 14.09 26.68
CA SER A 3 -19.89 14.95 26.11
C SER A 3 -20.05 14.94 24.59
N ASP A 4 -20.61 16.03 24.09
CA ASP A 4 -20.92 16.24 22.70
C ASP A 4 -19.63 16.56 21.94
N VAL A 5 -19.30 15.78 20.91
CA VAL A 5 -18.07 15.94 20.13
C VAL A 5 -18.42 16.52 18.77
N LYS A 6 -17.66 17.55 18.37
CA LYS A 6 -17.80 18.21 17.08
C LYS A 6 -16.92 17.56 16.02
N LEU A 7 -17.55 17.00 15.00
CA LEU A 7 -16.91 16.32 13.88
C LEU A 7 -16.96 17.14 12.58
N ASP A 8 -15.98 16.92 11.70
CA ASP A 8 -15.86 17.58 10.41
C ASP A 8 -16.82 16.95 9.41
N THR A 9 -17.92 17.68 9.19
CA THR A 9 -19.04 17.24 8.36
C THR A 9 -18.63 17.07 6.91
N ARG A 10 -17.72 17.93 6.41
CA ARG A 10 -17.24 17.88 5.03
C ARG A 10 -16.33 16.67 4.84
N LEU A 11 -15.48 16.39 5.82
CA LEU A 11 -14.58 15.24 5.77
C LEU A 11 -15.35 13.92 5.82
N ILE A 12 -16.36 13.81 6.69
CA ILE A 12 -17.24 12.63 6.74
C ILE A 12 -17.89 12.38 5.39
N ARG A 13 -18.50 13.42 4.81
CA ARG A 13 -19.15 13.33 3.50
C ARG A 13 -18.18 12.93 2.40
N LYS A 14 -16.99 13.54 2.37
CA LYS A 14 -15.95 13.23 1.40
C LYS A 14 -15.51 11.77 1.50
N LEU A 15 -15.18 11.28 2.69
CA LEU A 15 -14.76 9.89 2.90
C LEU A 15 -15.84 8.88 2.50
N ARG A 16 -17.11 9.22 2.72
CA ARG A 16 -18.25 8.41 2.26
C ARG A 16 -18.33 8.37 0.74
N GLU A 17 -18.21 9.51 0.08
CA GLU A 17 -18.24 9.63 -1.39
C GLU A 17 -17.03 8.94 -2.04
N ASP A 18 -15.83 9.06 -1.46
CA ASP A 18 -14.61 8.41 -1.94
C ASP A 18 -14.73 6.87 -1.91
N LYS A 19 -15.53 6.32 -1.00
CA LYS A 19 -15.85 4.87 -0.93
C LYS A 19 -17.04 4.47 -1.81
N GLY A 20 -17.69 5.42 -2.49
CA GLY A 20 -18.90 5.17 -3.30
C GLY A 20 -20.13 4.80 -2.47
N TRP A 21 -20.19 5.23 -1.20
CA TRP A 21 -21.25 4.84 -0.28
C TRP A 21 -22.42 5.82 -0.26
N SER A 22 -23.65 5.31 -0.17
CA SER A 22 -24.82 6.11 0.17
C SER A 22 -24.89 6.36 1.69
N GLN A 23 -25.74 7.29 2.12
CA GLN A 23 -25.94 7.53 3.56
C GLN A 23 -26.52 6.30 4.26
N GLU A 24 -27.39 5.53 3.58
CA GLU A 24 -27.94 4.26 4.06
C GLU A 24 -26.86 3.20 4.21
N HIS A 25 -25.90 3.15 3.28
CA HIS A 25 -24.78 2.22 3.36
C HIS A 25 -23.89 2.53 4.56
N LEU A 26 -23.54 3.82 4.77
CA LEU A 26 -22.75 4.23 5.94
C LEU A 26 -23.49 3.95 7.25
N ALA A 27 -24.80 4.17 7.29
CA ALA A 27 -25.64 3.83 8.44
C ALA A 27 -25.60 2.33 8.75
N ALA A 28 -25.75 1.49 7.73
CA ALA A 28 -25.70 0.04 7.88
C ALA A 28 -24.34 -0.46 8.39
N VAL A 29 -23.23 0.06 7.85
CA VAL A 29 -21.87 -0.35 8.26
C VAL A 29 -21.50 0.17 9.65
N SER A 30 -21.90 1.39 10.00
CA SER A 30 -21.63 1.98 11.32
C SER A 30 -22.58 1.51 12.43
N GLY A 31 -23.66 0.79 12.08
CA GLY A 31 -24.69 0.40 13.05
C GLY A 31 -25.50 1.59 13.60
N LEU A 32 -25.47 2.73 12.90
CA LEU A 32 -26.22 3.94 13.27
C LEU A 32 -27.47 4.07 12.40
N SER A 33 -28.42 4.90 12.84
CA SER A 33 -29.58 5.23 12.00
C SER A 33 -29.18 6.17 10.86
N VAL A 34 -29.89 6.09 9.72
CA VAL A 34 -29.70 7.03 8.60
C VAL A 34 -29.91 8.48 9.07
N ARG A 35 -30.86 8.72 9.97
CA ARG A 35 -31.10 10.04 10.59
C ARG A 35 -29.88 10.54 11.38
N THR A 36 -29.16 9.64 12.05
CA THR A 36 -27.92 9.97 12.75
C THR A 36 -26.85 10.39 11.76
N ILE A 37 -26.65 9.64 10.68
CA ILE A 37 -25.70 9.99 9.61
C ILE A 37 -26.04 11.35 8.99
N GLN A 38 -27.31 11.59 8.68
CA GLN A 38 -27.78 12.87 8.14
C GLN A 38 -27.51 14.04 9.09
N ARG A 39 -27.81 13.90 10.38
CA ARG A 39 -27.48 14.92 11.39
C ARG A 39 -25.98 15.11 11.53
N LEU A 40 -25.19 14.06 11.42
CA LEU A 40 -23.74 14.17 11.48
C LEU A 40 -23.15 14.88 10.27
N GLU A 41 -23.64 14.64 9.07
CA GLU A 41 -23.22 15.35 7.86
C GLU A 41 -23.76 16.80 7.80
N ALA A 42 -24.82 17.13 8.54
CA ALA A 42 -25.40 18.47 8.57
C ALA A 42 -24.90 19.33 9.74
N GLU A 43 -24.93 18.78 10.95
CA GLU A 43 -24.65 19.48 12.22
C GLU A 43 -23.29 19.13 12.79
N GLY A 44 -22.70 17.98 12.44
CA GLY A 44 -21.38 17.55 12.92
C GLY A 44 -21.34 17.21 14.40
N ASN A 45 -22.47 16.83 15.00
CA ASN A 45 -22.58 16.66 16.44
C ASN A 45 -22.82 15.20 16.82
N ALA A 46 -21.92 14.60 17.60
CA ALA A 46 -21.88 13.17 17.87
C ALA A 46 -21.58 12.86 19.34
N SER A 47 -22.17 11.79 19.86
CA SER A 47 -21.65 11.17 21.08
C SER A 47 -20.30 10.50 20.81
N LEU A 48 -19.53 10.21 21.86
CA LEU A 48 -18.25 9.49 21.74
C LEU A 48 -18.42 8.12 21.08
N GLU A 49 -19.52 7.43 21.37
CA GLU A 49 -19.87 6.13 20.80
C GLU A 49 -20.19 6.26 19.31
N SER A 50 -21.00 7.26 18.94
CA SER A 50 -21.36 7.52 17.54
C SER A 50 -20.14 7.89 16.70
N ARG A 51 -19.24 8.69 17.28
CA ARG A 51 -17.95 9.03 16.68
C ARG A 51 -17.12 7.78 16.44
N SER A 52 -16.94 6.94 17.47
CA SER A 52 -16.16 5.71 17.35
C SER A 52 -16.74 4.76 16.28
N ALA A 53 -18.06 4.59 16.26
CA ALA A 53 -18.75 3.75 15.28
C ALA A 53 -18.49 4.21 13.84
N ILE A 54 -18.53 5.50 13.57
CA ILE A 54 -18.29 6.05 12.23
C ILE A 54 -16.81 6.01 11.85
N THR A 55 -15.91 6.30 12.79
CA THR A 55 -14.48 6.27 12.52
C THR A 55 -14.03 4.86 12.16
N LEU A 56 -14.58 3.84 12.85
CA LEU A 56 -14.36 2.43 12.52
C LEU A 56 -14.95 2.06 11.16
N ALA A 57 -16.18 2.50 10.86
CA ALA A 57 -16.82 2.24 9.57
C ALA A 57 -16.05 2.88 8.39
N LEU A 58 -15.54 4.10 8.57
CA LEU A 58 -14.75 4.81 7.56
C LEU A 58 -13.28 4.34 7.50
N GLY A 59 -12.80 3.67 8.56
CA GLY A 59 -11.42 3.20 8.66
C GLY A 59 -10.42 4.33 8.95
N VAL A 60 -10.84 5.34 9.72
CA VAL A 60 -10.01 6.50 10.10
C VAL A 60 -9.85 6.57 11.62
N GLU A 61 -8.82 7.26 12.08
CA GLU A 61 -8.61 7.48 13.51
C GLU A 61 -9.64 8.47 14.08
N PRO A 62 -10.14 8.31 15.32
CA PRO A 62 -11.17 9.18 15.86
C PRO A 62 -10.82 10.66 15.92
N LEU A 63 -9.54 10.99 16.07
CA LEU A 63 -9.03 12.37 16.07
C LEU A 63 -9.07 13.02 14.68
N ALA A 64 -8.99 12.22 13.61
CA ALA A 64 -8.94 12.73 12.25
C ALA A 64 -10.25 13.40 11.81
N LEU A 65 -11.36 13.08 12.47
CA LEU A 65 -12.67 13.67 12.20
C LEU A 65 -12.99 14.86 13.11
N ASP A 66 -12.16 15.24 14.08
CA ASP A 66 -12.51 16.30 15.03
C ASP A 66 -12.29 17.70 14.41
N GLU A 67 -13.33 18.56 14.37
CA GLU A 67 -13.24 19.93 13.82
C GLU A 67 -12.25 20.80 14.60
N ALA A 68 -11.98 20.46 15.87
CA ALA A 68 -11.03 21.17 16.72
C ALA A 68 -9.58 21.14 16.20
N MET A 69 -9.25 20.23 15.26
CA MET A 69 -7.93 20.20 14.61
C MET A 69 -7.83 21.12 13.37
N LYS A 70 -8.89 21.86 13.04
CA LYS A 70 -8.92 22.81 11.91
C LYS A 70 -8.54 24.21 12.36
N SER A 71 -7.28 24.40 12.75
CA SER A 71 -6.66 25.72 12.80
C SER A 71 -5.45 25.75 11.86
N PRO A 72 -5.10 26.94 11.33
CA PRO A 72 -4.53 27.12 10.01
C PRO A 72 -3.22 26.37 9.88
N VAL A 73 -2.87 26.02 8.64
CA VAL A 73 -1.51 25.64 8.25
C VAL A 73 -0.52 26.58 8.93
N VAL A 74 0.04 26.16 10.07
CA VAL A 74 1.20 26.78 10.68
C VAL A 74 2.38 26.08 10.02
N GLU A 75 2.94 26.69 8.98
CA GLU A 75 4.34 26.43 8.65
C GLU A 75 5.18 26.86 9.87
N LEU A 76 5.66 25.91 10.66
CA LEU A 76 6.71 26.15 11.65
C LEU A 76 7.78 25.04 11.54
N PRO A 77 9.04 25.38 11.89
CA PRO A 77 10.29 24.93 11.28
C PRO A 77 10.63 23.45 11.58
N PRO A 78 11.58 22.87 10.82
CA PRO A 78 11.86 21.44 10.86
C PRO A 78 12.66 21.09 12.12
N THR A 79 12.01 20.66 13.20
CA THR A 79 12.69 19.90 14.25
C THR A 79 11.72 19.05 15.07
N LEU A 80 12.00 17.74 15.08
CA LEU A 80 11.28 16.61 15.69
C LEU A 80 10.03 16.11 14.93
N THR A 81 10.30 15.28 13.92
CA THR A 81 9.32 14.45 13.23
C THR A 81 8.76 13.38 14.17
N VAL A 82 7.48 13.50 14.50
CA VAL A 82 6.68 12.41 15.08
C VAL A 82 6.35 11.45 13.95
N ASP A 83 7.17 10.42 13.77
CA ASP A 83 6.96 9.34 12.79
C ASP A 83 5.88 8.36 13.27
N VAL A 84 4.61 8.78 13.29
CA VAL A 84 3.45 7.92 13.70
C VAL A 84 2.58 7.47 12.52
N ILE A 85 3.02 7.72 11.28
CA ILE A 85 2.51 6.97 10.12
C ILE A 85 3.65 6.08 9.65
N LYS A 86 3.67 4.83 10.12
CA LYS A 86 4.42 3.79 9.40
C LYS A 86 3.72 3.59 8.08
N ALA A 87 4.10 4.42 7.09
CA ALA A 87 3.70 4.28 5.72
C ALA A 87 3.90 2.80 5.36
N ARG A 88 2.81 2.10 5.01
CA ARG A 88 2.95 0.84 4.31
C ARG A 88 3.83 1.16 3.11
N PRO A 89 5.00 0.54 2.93
CA PRO A 89 5.85 0.88 1.80
C PRO A 89 5.02 0.58 0.56
N ALA A 90 4.52 1.63 -0.10
CA ALA A 90 3.97 1.51 -1.43
C ALA A 90 5.09 0.86 -2.23
N ILE A 91 4.82 -0.35 -2.75
CA ILE A 91 5.80 -1.09 -3.52
C ILE A 91 6.11 -0.20 -4.73
N ASP A 92 7.27 0.45 -4.65
CA ASP A 92 7.70 1.43 -5.64
C ASP A 92 7.92 0.67 -6.95
N LEU A 93 7.15 1.02 -7.98
CA LEU A 93 7.23 0.40 -9.30
C LEU A 93 8.66 0.45 -9.85
N PHE A 94 9.43 1.50 -9.51
CA PHE A 94 10.84 1.60 -9.87
C PHE A 94 11.69 0.54 -9.17
N LYS A 95 11.46 0.28 -7.87
CA LYS A 95 12.19 -0.77 -7.14
C LYS A 95 11.84 -2.16 -7.63
N VAL A 96 10.58 -2.40 -8.01
CA VAL A 96 10.17 -3.67 -8.62
C VAL A 96 10.82 -3.85 -9.99
N ALA A 97 10.80 -2.82 -10.84
CA ALA A 97 11.43 -2.87 -12.15
C ALA A 97 12.95 -3.12 -12.05
N GLN A 98 13.64 -2.47 -11.11
CA GLN A 98 15.06 -2.70 -10.85
C GLN A 98 15.34 -4.13 -10.37
N LEU A 99 14.53 -4.66 -9.46
CA LEU A 99 14.68 -6.04 -8.97
C LEU A 99 14.48 -7.06 -10.10
N ILE A 100 13.44 -6.88 -10.94
CA ILE A 100 13.19 -7.74 -12.10
C ILE A 100 14.36 -7.68 -13.08
N ALA A 101 14.86 -6.49 -13.40
CA ALA A 101 16.00 -6.32 -14.30
C ALA A 101 17.27 -7.01 -13.78
N LEU A 102 17.53 -6.95 -12.48
CA LEU A 102 18.66 -7.63 -11.84
C LEU A 102 18.53 -9.15 -11.96
N VAL A 103 17.36 -9.70 -11.61
CA VAL A 103 17.11 -11.15 -11.67
C VAL A 103 17.19 -11.67 -13.12
N VAL A 104 16.56 -10.98 -14.07
CA VAL A 104 16.61 -11.34 -15.50
C VAL A 104 18.05 -11.27 -16.03
N GLY A 105 18.78 -10.21 -15.68
CA GLY A 105 20.19 -10.07 -16.05
C GLY A 105 21.05 -11.22 -15.51
N LEU A 106 20.83 -11.63 -14.26
CA LEU A 106 21.55 -12.75 -13.66
C LEU A 106 21.21 -14.09 -14.32
N MET A 107 19.93 -14.32 -14.65
CA MET A 107 19.50 -15.52 -15.38
C MET A 107 20.16 -15.61 -16.77
N ILE A 108 20.22 -14.50 -17.50
CA ILE A 108 20.89 -14.44 -18.82
C ILE A 108 22.39 -14.69 -18.66
N ALA A 109 23.05 -14.05 -17.70
CA ALA A 109 24.48 -14.22 -17.46
C ALA A 109 24.83 -15.65 -17.07
N MET A 110 24.05 -16.25 -16.16
CA MET A 110 24.21 -17.64 -15.76
C MET A 110 24.02 -18.59 -16.95
N GLY A 111 22.95 -18.38 -17.73
CA GLY A 111 22.69 -19.16 -18.94
C GLY A 111 23.83 -19.06 -19.96
N TYR A 112 24.41 -17.86 -20.16
CA TYR A 112 25.54 -17.66 -21.05
C TYR A 112 26.81 -18.38 -20.57
N VAL A 113 27.12 -18.33 -19.28
CA VAL A 113 28.30 -19.03 -18.71
C VAL A 113 28.15 -20.54 -18.87
N VAL A 114 27.00 -21.09 -18.45
CA VAL A 114 26.73 -22.54 -18.58
C VAL A 114 26.76 -22.97 -20.04
N GLY A 115 26.10 -22.21 -20.94
CA GLY A 115 26.09 -22.52 -22.37
C GLY A 115 27.48 -22.47 -22.99
N ARG A 116 28.31 -21.46 -22.64
CA ARG A 116 29.69 -21.35 -23.11
C ARG A 116 30.55 -22.51 -22.64
N ASP A 117 30.40 -22.92 -21.38
CA ASP A 117 31.20 -24.01 -20.81
C ASP A 117 30.81 -25.37 -21.41
N LEU A 118 29.52 -25.61 -21.66
CA LEU A 118 29.06 -26.79 -22.40
C LEU A 118 29.64 -26.81 -23.83
N ALA A 119 29.55 -25.69 -24.56
CA ALA A 119 30.10 -25.60 -25.92
C ALA A 119 31.62 -25.83 -25.96
N LYS A 120 32.36 -25.32 -24.97
CA LYS A 120 33.81 -25.56 -24.87
C LYS A 120 34.13 -27.03 -24.60
N ARG A 121 33.36 -27.72 -23.75
CA ARG A 121 33.55 -29.15 -23.47
C ARG A 121 33.32 -29.98 -24.72
N ASP A 122 32.25 -29.72 -25.47
CA ASP A 122 31.97 -30.41 -26.73
C ASP A 122 33.09 -30.17 -27.77
N ASN A 123 33.56 -28.93 -27.89
CA ASN A 123 34.70 -28.59 -28.76
C ASN A 123 35.98 -29.35 -28.36
N GLN A 124 36.25 -29.49 -27.06
CA GLN A 124 37.40 -30.24 -26.56
C GLN A 124 37.27 -31.74 -26.81
N ILE A 125 36.09 -32.33 -26.55
CA ILE A 125 35.83 -33.75 -26.81
C ILE A 125 35.97 -34.06 -28.30
N ASN A 126 35.38 -33.25 -29.18
CA ASN A 126 35.49 -33.42 -30.63
C ASN A 126 36.94 -33.33 -31.12
N ALA A 127 37.73 -32.40 -30.57
CA ALA A 127 39.15 -32.28 -30.89
C ALA A 127 39.95 -33.52 -30.44
N SER A 128 39.70 -34.02 -29.23
CA SER A 128 40.32 -35.25 -28.71
C SER A 128 39.94 -36.48 -29.54
N CYS A 129 38.67 -36.62 -29.93
CA CYS A 129 38.23 -37.71 -30.81
C CYS A 129 38.89 -37.67 -32.20
N LYS A 130 39.11 -36.47 -32.74
CA LYS A 130 39.82 -36.31 -34.03
C LYS A 130 41.29 -36.71 -33.91
N ALA A 131 41.92 -36.49 -32.74
CA ALA A 131 43.29 -36.90 -32.47
C ALA A 131 43.41 -38.41 -32.18
N ASN A 132 42.47 -38.98 -31.42
CA ASN A 132 42.42 -40.40 -31.08
C ASN A 132 40.98 -40.94 -31.18
N PRO A 133 40.65 -41.67 -32.27
CA PRO A 133 39.31 -42.21 -32.49
C PRO A 133 38.84 -43.21 -31.42
N ALA A 134 39.76 -43.79 -30.63
CA ALA A 134 39.43 -44.72 -29.56
C ALA A 134 38.86 -44.04 -28.30
N ASP A 135 39.11 -42.73 -28.12
CA ASP A 135 38.62 -41.95 -26.97
C ASP A 135 37.16 -41.49 -27.15
N CYS A 136 36.62 -41.62 -28.36
CA CYS A 136 35.22 -41.36 -28.63
C CYS A 136 34.37 -42.53 -28.15
N ARG A 137 33.40 -42.26 -27.27
CA ARG A 137 32.44 -43.27 -26.80
C ARG A 137 31.74 -43.92 -28.01
N ARG A 138 31.81 -45.24 -28.10
CA ARG A 138 31.12 -46.05 -29.12
C ARG A 138 29.60 -45.99 -28.95
#